data_AF-A0A2H9LMG7-F1
#
_entry.id   AF-A0A2H9LMG7-F1
#
_cell.length_a   1.000
_cell.length_b   1.000
_cell.length_c   1.000
_cell.angle_alpha   90.00
_cell.angle_beta   90.00
_cell.angle_gamma   90.00
#
_symmetry.space_group_name_H-M   'P 1'
#
loop_
_entity.id
_entity.type
_entity.pdbx_description
1 polymer ?
#
loop_
_entity_poly.entity_id
_entity_poly.type
_entity_poly.pdbx_seq_one_letter_code
_entity_poly.pdbx_strand_id
1 'polypeptide(L)'
;MCAKLLKEIEQEVTEFLSGLIRINTTNPPGNETPATKYTTRALEKDGFKCEQFESAPGRGNVITRLRGTGEKPSLLLLSHLDVVAANPKEWSVGPFGGVVKDGFVWGRGALDMKSMTAMEVMVMKLLKRNNMKLKGDVILAATADEEKGGEAGAGWLVRNHPEKIRTDYVLNEGGGLALPVNGKNIYTIQTAEKGILWFKVKAKGRPG
;
A
#
# COMPACT_ATOMS: atom_id res chain seq x y z
N MET A 1 -4.81 26.63 -0.26
CA MET A 1 -3.68 25.88 -0.85
C MET A 1 -3.49 26.41 -2.27
N CYS A 2 -2.30 26.88 -2.65
CA CYS A 2 -2.10 27.46 -3.99
C CYS A 2 -2.22 26.38 -5.06
N ALA A 3 -2.88 26.65 -6.20
CA ALA A 3 -3.08 25.70 -7.30
C ALA A 3 -1.77 25.05 -7.78
N LYS A 4 -0.66 25.80 -7.70
CA LYS A 4 0.69 25.31 -8.00
C LYS A 4 1.12 24.15 -7.09
N LEU A 5 0.89 24.28 -5.78
CA LEU A 5 1.27 23.26 -4.79
C LEU A 5 0.47 21.96 -4.99
N LEU A 6 -0.82 22.07 -5.34
CA LEU A 6 -1.64 20.89 -5.63
C LEU A 6 -1.11 20.13 -6.85
N LYS A 7 -0.71 20.85 -7.90
CA LYS A 7 -0.13 20.26 -9.10
C LYS A 7 1.23 19.58 -8.84
N GLU A 8 2.07 20.17 -8.00
CA GLU A 8 3.35 19.59 -7.58
C GLU A 8 3.15 18.29 -6.79
N ILE A 9 2.16 18.28 -5.88
CA ILE A 9 1.79 17.08 -5.11
C ILE A 9 1.25 15.99 -6.04
N GLU A 10 0.33 16.35 -6.93
CA GLU A 10 -0.25 15.42 -7.91
C GLU A 10 0.83 14.76 -8.77
N GLN A 11 1.78 15.55 -9.27
CA GLN A 11 2.90 15.05 -10.05
C GLN A 11 3.78 14.10 -9.23
N GLU A 12 4.16 14.47 -8.00
CA GLU A 12 5.04 13.64 -7.16
C GLU A 12 4.37 12.32 -6.74
N VAL A 13 3.06 12.32 -6.41
CA VAL A 13 2.29 11.09 -6.15
C VAL A 13 2.23 10.22 -7.40
N THR A 14 1.96 10.82 -8.56
CA THR A 14 1.84 10.13 -9.85
C THR A 14 3.16 9.46 -10.24
N GLU A 15 4.28 10.17 -10.10
CA GLU A 15 5.62 9.66 -10.38
C GLU A 15 6.00 8.53 -9.41
N PHE A 16 5.68 8.68 -8.12
CA PHE A 16 5.91 7.63 -7.12
C PHE A 16 5.11 6.36 -7.43
N LEU A 17 3.80 6.49 -7.70
CA LEU A 17 2.94 5.37 -8.06
C LEU A 17 3.41 4.68 -9.34
N SER A 18 3.71 5.46 -10.39
CA SER A 18 4.25 4.95 -11.66
C SER A 18 5.53 4.15 -11.43
N GLY A 19 6.47 4.67 -10.64
CA GLY A 19 7.70 3.98 -10.29
C GLY A 19 7.47 2.72 -9.45
N LEU A 20 6.54 2.74 -8.52
CA LEU A 20 6.20 1.59 -7.67
C LEU A 20 5.52 0.46 -8.47
N ILE A 21 4.68 0.80 -9.46
CA ILE A 21 4.06 -0.17 -10.39
C ILE A 21 5.10 -0.88 -11.25
N ARG A 22 6.19 -0.20 -11.63
CA ARG A 22 7.27 -0.80 -12.43
C ARG A 22 8.03 -1.91 -11.71
N ILE A 23 7.90 -1.98 -10.40
CA ILE A 23 8.48 -3.03 -9.59
C ILE A 23 7.48 -4.19 -9.55
N ASN A 24 7.78 -5.26 -10.30
CA ASN A 24 6.96 -6.45 -10.32
C ASN A 24 7.08 -7.19 -8.97
N THR A 25 6.01 -7.11 -8.19
CA THR A 25 5.81 -7.72 -6.87
C THR A 25 4.74 -8.82 -6.91
N THR A 26 4.58 -9.49 -8.07
CA THR A 26 3.54 -10.52 -8.25
C THR A 26 3.67 -11.62 -7.20
N ASN A 27 2.60 -11.87 -6.45
CA ASN A 27 2.53 -12.92 -5.44
C ASN A 27 1.51 -14.00 -5.86
N PRO A 28 1.93 -15.28 -6.02
CA PRO A 28 3.29 -15.84 -5.85
C PRO A 28 4.28 -15.48 -6.99
N PRO A 29 5.60 -15.49 -6.73
CA PRO A 29 6.26 -15.82 -5.45
C PRO A 29 6.36 -14.66 -4.45
N GLY A 30 6.02 -13.44 -4.86
CA GLY A 30 6.36 -12.20 -4.20
C GLY A 30 7.69 -11.65 -4.69
N ASN A 31 8.01 -10.42 -4.31
CA ASN A 31 9.29 -9.72 -4.59
C ASN A 31 9.20 -8.29 -4.03
N GLU A 32 8.74 -8.11 -2.80
CA GLU A 32 8.41 -6.80 -2.25
C GLU A 32 9.67 -6.04 -1.78
N THR A 33 10.81 -6.71 -1.55
CA THR A 33 12.05 -6.06 -1.09
C THR A 33 12.54 -4.91 -2.00
N PRO A 34 12.53 -5.01 -3.34
CA PRO A 34 12.80 -3.85 -4.21
C PRO A 34 11.79 -2.71 -4.04
N ALA A 35 10.51 -3.02 -3.79
CA ALA A 35 9.47 -2.03 -3.55
C ALA A 35 9.66 -1.32 -2.20
N THR A 36 10.00 -2.05 -1.13
CA THR A 36 10.33 -1.42 0.17
C THR A 36 11.55 -0.51 0.08
N LYS A 37 12.58 -0.90 -0.68
CA LYS A 37 13.75 -0.05 -0.95
C LYS A 37 13.37 1.20 -1.74
N TYR A 38 12.46 1.09 -2.69
CA TYR A 38 11.95 2.25 -3.44
C TYR A 38 11.18 3.22 -2.54
N THR A 39 10.25 2.70 -1.73
CA THR A 39 9.49 3.47 -0.75
C THR A 39 10.39 4.14 0.29
N THR A 40 11.36 3.39 0.83
CA THR A 40 12.37 3.91 1.77
C THR A 40 13.13 5.10 1.18
N ARG A 41 13.68 4.95 -0.04
CA ARG A 41 14.42 6.04 -0.70
C ARG A 41 13.54 7.27 -0.93
N ALA A 42 12.26 7.10 -1.23
CA ALA A 42 11.35 8.22 -1.45
C ALA A 42 11.06 9.01 -0.15
N LEU A 43 10.96 8.30 0.98
CA LEU A 43 10.75 8.87 2.31
C LEU A 43 12.04 9.49 2.88
N GLU A 44 13.18 8.82 2.73
CA GLU A 44 14.48 9.32 3.23
C GLU A 44 14.91 10.65 2.59
N LYS A 45 14.45 10.95 1.37
CA LYS A 45 14.61 12.27 0.73
C LYS A 45 13.99 13.41 1.55
N ASP A 46 12.95 13.12 2.33
CA ASP A 46 12.33 14.05 3.28
C ASP A 46 12.84 13.80 4.72
N GLY A 47 13.96 13.09 4.88
CA GLY A 47 14.67 12.84 6.13
C GLY A 47 13.98 11.85 7.06
N PHE A 48 13.04 11.04 6.57
CA PHE A 48 12.41 10.00 7.38
C PHE A 48 13.44 8.93 7.76
N LYS A 49 13.27 8.32 8.93
CA LYS A 49 13.99 7.12 9.31
C LYS A 49 13.06 5.93 9.06
N CYS A 50 13.38 5.15 8.05
CA CYS A 50 12.61 3.97 7.68
C CYS A 50 13.32 2.72 8.21
N GLU A 51 12.54 1.79 8.74
CA GLU A 51 13.00 0.47 9.15
C GLU A 51 12.48 -0.54 8.14
N GLN A 52 13.37 -1.34 7.57
CA GLN A 52 13.03 -2.40 6.63
C GLN A 52 13.20 -3.75 7.32
N PHE A 53 12.20 -4.61 7.14
CA PHE A 53 12.17 -5.97 7.69
C PHE A 53 11.93 -6.96 6.57
N GLU A 54 12.49 -8.16 6.69
CA GLU A 54 12.35 -9.21 5.69
C GLU A 54 12.01 -10.52 6.40
N SER A 55 10.80 -11.03 6.18
CA SER A 55 10.30 -12.22 6.87
C SER A 55 10.79 -13.52 6.23
N ALA A 56 11.13 -13.46 4.95
CA ALA A 56 11.77 -14.48 4.12
C ALA A 56 12.39 -13.80 2.89
N PRO A 57 13.29 -14.46 2.13
CA PRO A 57 13.91 -13.86 0.95
C PRO A 57 12.89 -13.24 -0.02
N GLY A 58 13.01 -11.94 -0.27
CA GLY A 58 12.13 -11.15 -1.12
C GLY A 58 10.86 -10.61 -0.44
N ARG A 59 10.53 -11.04 0.78
CA ARG A 59 9.31 -10.66 1.52
C ARG A 59 9.55 -9.43 2.40
N GLY A 60 9.74 -8.29 1.74
CA GLY A 60 10.07 -7.02 2.37
C GLY A 60 8.87 -6.31 2.98
N ASN A 61 9.07 -5.73 4.16
CA ASN A 61 8.17 -4.80 4.82
C ASN A 61 8.92 -3.50 5.15
N VAL A 62 8.27 -2.33 5.07
CA VAL A 62 8.87 -1.05 5.47
C VAL A 62 7.96 -0.31 6.45
N ILE A 63 8.56 0.22 7.52
CA ILE A 63 7.86 0.96 8.56
C ILE A 63 8.54 2.32 8.77
N THR A 64 7.75 3.37 8.95
CA THR A 64 8.24 4.65 9.48
C THR A 64 7.20 5.31 10.38
N ARG A 65 7.63 6.25 11.23
CA ARG A 65 6.79 6.87 12.26
C ARG A 65 7.08 8.36 12.40
N LEU A 66 6.02 9.16 12.38
CA LEU A 66 6.02 10.52 12.89
C LEU A 66 5.47 10.50 14.32
N ARG A 67 6.28 10.98 15.27
CA ARG A 67 5.89 11.01 16.68
C ARG A 67 5.00 12.22 16.96
N GLY A 68 3.89 11.99 17.64
CA GLY A 68 3.05 13.03 18.22
C GLY A 68 3.43 13.37 19.66
N THR A 69 2.65 14.25 20.29
CA THR A 69 2.80 14.58 21.72
C THR A 69 2.28 13.49 22.67
N GLY A 70 1.47 12.54 22.16
CA GLY A 70 0.83 11.49 22.95
C GLY A 70 -0.51 11.89 23.58
N GLU A 71 -1.02 13.09 23.28
CA GLU A 71 -2.33 13.58 23.73
C GLU A 71 -3.53 12.91 23.04
N LYS A 72 -3.31 12.28 21.88
CA LYS A 72 -4.36 11.65 21.07
C LYS A 72 -3.95 10.25 20.60
N PRO A 73 -4.94 9.39 20.26
CA PRO A 73 -4.69 8.07 19.71
C PRO A 73 -3.78 8.10 18.48
N SER A 74 -2.98 7.05 18.35
CA SER A 74 -2.10 6.78 17.22
C SER A 74 -2.86 6.17 16.04
N LEU A 75 -2.34 6.40 14.83
CA LEU A 75 -2.91 5.93 13.57
C LEU A 75 -1.88 5.19 12.74
N LEU A 76 -2.19 3.95 12.35
CA LEU A 76 -1.45 3.19 11.35
C LEU A 76 -2.10 3.36 9.97
N LEU A 77 -1.29 3.79 9.01
CA LEU A 77 -1.55 3.72 7.59
C LEU A 77 -0.93 2.40 7.10
N LEU A 78 -1.78 1.40 6.89
CA LEU A 78 -1.39 0.06 6.48
C LEU A 78 -1.68 -0.12 4.99
N SER A 79 -0.69 -0.57 4.24
CA SER A 79 -0.87 -0.99 2.86
C SER A 79 -0.01 -2.19 2.51
N HIS A 80 -0.32 -2.87 1.40
CA HIS A 80 0.50 -3.94 0.86
C HIS A 80 1.16 -3.57 -0.46
N LEU A 81 2.30 -4.21 -0.74
CA LEU A 81 3.14 -3.94 -1.89
C LEU A 81 3.04 -5.01 -2.97
N ASP A 82 2.60 -6.22 -2.61
CA ASP A 82 2.38 -7.29 -3.56
C ASP A 82 1.14 -7.04 -4.42
N VAL A 83 1.03 -7.84 -5.48
CA VAL A 83 -0.07 -7.76 -6.42
C VAL A 83 -0.38 -9.15 -6.95
N VAL A 84 -1.63 -9.40 -7.34
CA VAL A 84 -1.96 -10.59 -8.13
C VAL A 84 -1.28 -10.61 -9.51
N ALA A 85 -1.21 -11.80 -10.11
CA ALA A 85 -0.72 -11.99 -11.46
C ALA A 85 -1.49 -11.16 -12.50
N ALA A 86 -0.79 -10.78 -13.57
CA ALA A 86 -1.37 -10.11 -14.73
C ALA A 86 -0.87 -10.77 -16.02
N ASN A 87 -1.80 -11.15 -16.90
CA ASN A 87 -1.48 -11.68 -18.22
C ASN A 87 -1.26 -10.53 -19.21
N PRO A 88 -0.04 -10.26 -19.71
CA PRO A 88 0.21 -9.09 -20.58
C PRO A 88 -0.61 -9.07 -21.86
N LYS A 89 -1.09 -10.23 -22.35
CA LYS A 89 -1.92 -10.32 -23.56
C LYS A 89 -3.31 -9.72 -23.39
N GLU A 90 -3.78 -9.58 -22.15
CA GLU A 90 -5.09 -9.00 -21.81
C GLU A 90 -5.02 -7.49 -21.57
N TRP A 91 -3.84 -6.88 -21.71
CA TRP A 91 -3.61 -5.49 -21.38
C TRP A 91 -3.32 -4.65 -22.61
N SER A 92 -3.95 -3.47 -22.67
CA SER A 92 -3.69 -2.45 -23.70
C SER A 92 -2.35 -1.72 -23.51
N VAL A 93 -1.81 -1.75 -22.28
CA VAL A 93 -0.48 -1.25 -21.90
C VAL A 93 0.16 -2.23 -20.94
N GLY A 94 1.48 -2.39 -20.99
CA GLY A 94 2.17 -3.40 -20.16
C GLY A 94 1.81 -3.27 -18.67
N PRO A 95 1.41 -4.36 -17.97
CA PRO A 95 0.88 -4.30 -16.61
C PRO A 95 1.88 -3.72 -15.59
N PHE A 96 3.19 -3.85 -15.85
CA PHE A 96 4.25 -3.29 -15.00
C PHE A 96 4.96 -2.11 -15.68
N GLY A 97 4.30 -1.42 -16.61
CA GLY A 97 4.87 -0.24 -17.27
C GLY A 97 4.77 1.04 -16.44
N GLY A 98 3.77 1.14 -15.55
CA GLY A 98 3.49 2.36 -14.81
C GLY A 98 3.19 3.53 -15.74
N VAL A 99 2.46 3.30 -16.83
CA VAL A 99 2.28 4.28 -17.90
C VAL A 99 1.29 5.35 -17.44
N VAL A 100 1.67 6.62 -17.52
CA VAL A 100 0.74 7.74 -17.30
C VAL A 100 0.14 8.11 -18.66
N LYS A 101 -1.16 7.88 -18.84
CA LYS A 101 -1.86 8.10 -20.11
C LYS A 101 -3.32 8.45 -19.87
N ASP A 102 -3.82 9.44 -20.62
CA ASP A 102 -5.22 9.89 -20.62
C ASP A 102 -5.74 10.31 -19.23
N GLY A 103 -4.86 10.85 -18.38
CA GLY A 103 -5.21 11.25 -17.01
C GLY A 103 -5.19 10.10 -15.99
N PHE A 104 -4.72 8.91 -16.36
CA PHE A 104 -4.64 7.74 -15.50
C PHE A 104 -3.22 7.21 -15.38
N VAL A 105 -2.91 6.60 -14.23
CA VAL A 105 -1.72 5.76 -14.07
C VAL A 105 -2.12 4.31 -14.30
N TRP A 106 -1.58 3.70 -15.35
CA TRP A 106 -1.89 2.34 -15.76
C TRP A 106 -0.88 1.34 -15.23
N GLY A 107 -1.39 0.27 -14.61
CA GLY A 107 -0.65 -0.95 -14.32
C GLY A 107 -1.30 -1.81 -13.24
N ARG A 108 -0.82 -3.05 -13.12
CA ARG A 108 -1.17 -3.96 -12.03
C ARG A 108 -0.65 -3.38 -10.73
N GLY A 109 -1.54 -3.22 -9.76
CA GLY A 109 -1.26 -2.51 -8.52
C GLY A 109 -1.88 -1.11 -8.45
N ALA A 110 -2.30 -0.53 -9.58
CA ALA A 110 -2.72 0.87 -9.61
C ALA A 110 -3.94 1.15 -8.72
N LEU A 111 -4.92 0.26 -8.68
CA LEU A 111 -6.07 0.39 -7.76
C LEU A 111 -5.84 -0.38 -6.45
N ASP A 112 -5.34 -1.61 -6.56
CA ASP A 112 -5.15 -2.54 -5.45
C ASP A 112 -3.67 -2.92 -5.34
N MET A 113 -2.92 -2.38 -4.36
CA MET A 113 -3.29 -1.17 -3.62
C MET A 113 -2.20 -0.09 -3.62
N LYS A 114 -1.29 -0.14 -4.59
CA LYS A 114 -0.13 0.75 -4.68
C LYS A 114 -0.51 2.23 -4.77
N SER A 115 -1.71 2.59 -5.26
CA SER A 115 -2.17 3.99 -5.20
C SER A 115 -2.44 4.46 -3.77
N MET A 116 -3.02 3.61 -2.92
CA MET A 116 -3.17 3.92 -1.50
C MET A 116 -1.79 4.05 -0.83
N THR A 117 -0.86 3.13 -1.09
CA THR A 117 0.53 3.27 -0.62
C THR A 117 1.16 4.60 -1.06
N ALA A 118 0.96 5.02 -2.32
CA ALA A 118 1.46 6.29 -2.84
C ALA A 118 0.84 7.50 -2.11
N MET A 119 -0.46 7.47 -1.86
CA MET A 119 -1.17 8.50 -1.09
C MET A 119 -0.65 8.56 0.35
N GLU A 120 -0.49 7.43 1.04
CA GLU A 120 -0.01 7.36 2.41
C GLU A 120 1.43 7.89 2.55
N VAL A 121 2.32 7.50 1.63
CA VAL A 121 3.69 8.04 1.56
C VAL A 121 3.66 9.56 1.40
N MET A 122 2.78 10.08 0.54
CA MET A 122 2.65 11.53 0.35
C MET A 122 2.07 12.22 1.59
N VAL A 123 1.08 11.62 2.25
CA VAL A 123 0.54 12.14 3.52
C VAL A 123 1.66 12.28 4.55
N MET A 124 2.49 11.25 4.72
CA MET A 124 3.64 11.30 5.62
C MET A 124 4.55 12.48 5.27
N LYS A 125 4.97 12.58 4.00
CA LYS A 125 5.84 13.67 3.51
C LYS A 125 5.23 15.05 3.76
N LEU A 126 3.94 15.23 3.49
CA LEU A 126 3.24 16.49 3.71
C LEU A 126 3.16 16.87 5.19
N LEU A 127 2.84 15.92 6.08
CA LEU A 127 2.83 16.18 7.53
C LEU A 127 4.19 16.68 8.02
N LYS A 128 5.27 16.07 7.52
CA LYS A 128 6.63 16.47 7.88
C LYS A 128 7.07 17.79 7.25
N ARG A 129 6.88 17.97 5.94
CA ARG A 129 7.24 19.21 5.22
C ARG A 129 6.54 20.45 5.79
N ASN A 130 5.32 20.27 6.32
CA ASN A 130 4.56 21.35 6.96
C ASN A 130 4.82 21.47 8.47
N ASN A 131 5.78 20.72 9.04
CA ASN A 131 6.12 20.76 10.46
C ASN A 131 4.90 20.57 11.39
N MET A 132 3.96 19.71 10.98
CA MET A 132 2.70 19.50 11.71
C MET A 132 2.97 19.00 13.13
N LYS A 133 2.38 19.68 14.12
CA LYS A 133 2.42 19.27 15.53
C LYS A 133 1.35 18.21 15.78
N LEU A 134 1.71 16.95 15.55
CA LEU A 134 0.82 15.82 15.74
C LEU A 134 0.55 15.57 17.23
N LYS A 135 -0.70 15.23 17.57
CA LYS A 135 -1.08 14.87 18.94
C LYS A 135 -1.02 13.36 19.21
N GLY A 136 -1.15 12.55 18.17
CA GLY A 136 -0.91 11.11 18.19
C GLY A 136 0.12 10.73 17.14
N ASP A 137 0.74 9.57 17.29
CA ASP A 137 1.69 9.08 16.30
C ASP A 137 0.97 8.75 14.98
N VAL A 138 1.63 9.03 13.86
CA VAL A 138 1.21 8.52 12.54
C VAL A 138 2.30 7.56 12.05
N ILE A 139 1.90 6.31 11.84
CA ILE A 139 2.77 5.21 11.43
C ILE A 139 2.40 4.84 9.99
N LEU A 140 3.39 4.59 9.16
CA LEU A 140 3.22 3.94 7.86
C LEU A 140 3.80 2.53 7.96
N ALA A 141 3.05 1.52 7.54
CA ALA A 141 3.57 0.19 7.28
C ALA A 141 3.14 -0.27 5.89
N ALA A 142 4.10 -0.42 4.97
CA ALA A 142 3.86 -1.03 3.66
C ALA A 142 4.43 -2.46 3.68
N THR A 143 3.56 -3.46 3.57
CA THR A 143 3.83 -4.86 3.90
C THR A 143 3.82 -5.78 2.68
N ALA A 144 4.35 -6.98 2.85
CA ALA A 144 4.24 -8.06 1.87
C ALA A 144 3.03 -8.96 2.11
N ASP A 145 2.71 -9.77 1.12
CA ASP A 145 1.95 -11.04 1.26
C ASP A 145 0.46 -10.96 1.45
N GLU A 146 -0.15 -9.79 1.34
CA GLU A 146 -1.60 -9.64 1.54
C GLU A 146 -2.37 -10.55 0.57
N GLU A 147 -1.98 -10.54 -0.72
CA GLU A 147 -2.64 -11.27 -1.81
C GLU A 147 -2.57 -12.81 -1.66
N LYS A 148 -1.80 -13.29 -0.67
CA LYS A 148 -1.66 -14.69 -0.30
C LYS A 148 -1.87 -14.95 1.21
N GLY A 149 -2.59 -14.06 1.89
CA GLY A 149 -3.07 -14.24 3.26
C GLY A 149 -2.30 -13.50 4.35
N GLY A 150 -1.31 -12.68 4.00
CA GLY A 150 -0.64 -11.73 4.90
C GLY A 150 0.34 -12.32 5.91
N GLU A 151 0.61 -13.63 5.86
CA GLU A 151 1.42 -14.32 6.86
C GLU A 151 2.88 -13.87 6.86
N ALA A 152 3.45 -13.57 5.69
CA ALA A 152 4.82 -13.07 5.56
C ALA A 152 4.92 -11.53 5.67
N GLY A 153 3.81 -10.79 5.79
CA GLY A 153 3.82 -9.35 6.02
C GLY A 153 3.26 -8.95 7.36
N ALA A 154 2.02 -8.44 7.37
CA ALA A 154 1.36 -7.95 8.57
C ALA A 154 1.32 -9.02 9.68
N GLY A 155 1.00 -10.27 9.35
CA GLY A 155 0.99 -11.38 10.31
C GLY A 155 2.36 -11.62 10.95
N TRP A 156 3.43 -11.60 10.16
CA TRP A 156 4.79 -11.73 10.66
C TRP A 156 5.22 -10.53 11.52
N LEU A 157 4.86 -9.29 11.12
CA LEU A 157 5.15 -8.09 11.89
C LEU A 157 4.45 -8.10 13.25
N VAL A 158 3.18 -8.51 13.32
CA VAL A 158 2.44 -8.63 14.60
C VAL A 158 3.14 -9.61 15.55
N ARG A 159 3.69 -10.70 15.04
CA ARG A 159 4.36 -11.73 15.86
C ARG A 159 5.77 -11.35 16.28
N ASN A 160 6.55 -10.71 15.41
CA ASN A 160 8.00 -10.51 15.61
C ASN A 160 8.37 -9.07 15.96
N HIS A 161 7.58 -8.10 15.54
CA HIS A 161 7.82 -6.67 15.74
C HIS A 161 6.55 -5.90 16.19
N PRO A 162 5.76 -6.41 17.16
CA PRO A 162 4.52 -5.75 17.60
C PRO A 162 4.76 -4.32 18.09
N GLU A 163 5.93 -4.02 18.66
CA GLU A 163 6.33 -2.69 19.11
C GLU A 163 6.42 -1.65 17.98
N LYS A 164 6.58 -2.10 16.73
CA LYS A 164 6.69 -1.21 15.57
C LYS A 164 5.34 -0.75 15.04
N ILE A 165 4.33 -1.63 15.12
CA ILE A 165 3.02 -1.42 14.47
C ILE A 165 1.83 -1.32 15.46
N ARG A 166 2.02 -1.61 16.75
CA ARG A 166 0.97 -1.43 17.75
C ARG A 166 0.51 0.03 17.77
N THR A 167 -0.79 0.21 17.55
CA THR A 167 -1.47 1.49 17.36
C THR A 167 -2.92 1.38 17.82
N ASP A 168 -3.59 2.52 18.00
CA ASP A 168 -4.98 2.58 18.46
C ASP A 168 -5.98 2.39 17.31
N TYR A 169 -5.65 2.92 16.12
CA TYR A 169 -6.47 2.82 14.91
C TYR A 169 -5.63 2.43 13.70
N VAL A 170 -6.25 1.74 12.75
CA VAL A 170 -5.65 1.33 11.48
C VAL A 170 -6.56 1.76 10.33
N LEU A 171 -5.98 2.34 9.30
CA LEU A 171 -6.57 2.48 7.97
C LEU A 171 -5.88 1.50 7.02
N ASN A 172 -6.66 0.82 6.20
CA ASN A 172 -6.20 -0.11 5.18
C ASN A 172 -7.12 0.01 3.95
N GLU A 173 -6.83 -0.77 2.91
CA GLU A 173 -7.72 -0.91 1.76
C GLU A 173 -9.11 -1.46 2.13
N GLY A 174 -10.00 -1.42 1.13
CA GLY A 174 -11.40 -1.74 1.27
C GLY A 174 -12.27 -0.49 1.14
N GLY A 175 -13.56 -0.62 1.47
CA GLY A 175 -14.52 0.47 1.29
C GLY A 175 -14.98 0.61 -0.15
N GLY A 176 -14.20 0.18 -1.14
CA GLY A 176 -14.56 0.26 -2.56
C GLY A 176 -14.22 1.61 -3.19
N LEU A 177 -14.64 1.80 -4.44
CA LEU A 177 -14.37 3.02 -5.20
C LEU A 177 -15.42 4.10 -4.91
N ALA A 178 -15.04 5.36 -5.18
CA ALA A 178 -15.97 6.49 -5.10
C ALA A 178 -17.21 6.24 -5.99
N LEU A 179 -18.39 6.39 -5.40
CA LEU A 179 -19.67 6.19 -6.08
C LEU A 179 -20.20 7.55 -6.56
N PRO A 180 -20.33 7.78 -7.88
CA PRO A 180 -20.91 9.01 -8.39
C PRO A 180 -22.45 8.97 -8.19
N VAL A 181 -22.97 9.88 -7.37
CA VAL A 181 -24.41 10.02 -7.09
C VAL A 181 -24.80 11.49 -7.18
N ASN A 182 -25.72 11.82 -8.09
CA ASN A 182 -26.26 13.18 -8.28
C ASN A 182 -25.17 14.27 -8.40
N GLY A 183 -24.11 14.01 -9.18
CA GLY A 183 -23.00 14.95 -9.39
C GLY A 183 -22.03 15.10 -8.20
N LYS A 184 -22.15 14.22 -7.19
CA LYS A 184 -21.24 14.15 -6.04
C LYS A 184 -20.58 12.77 -5.98
N ASN A 185 -19.43 12.69 -5.32
CA ASN A 185 -18.79 11.42 -4.99
C ASN A 185 -19.15 11.02 -3.56
N ILE A 186 -19.64 9.79 -3.39
CA ILE A 186 -19.82 9.15 -2.10
C ILE A 186 -18.62 8.22 -1.88
N TYR A 187 -17.92 8.41 -0.76
CA TYR A 187 -16.82 7.55 -0.33
C TYR A 187 -17.32 6.67 0.80
N THR A 188 -17.27 5.36 0.57
CA THR A 188 -17.71 4.34 1.50
C THR A 188 -16.60 3.99 2.47
N ILE A 189 -16.96 3.77 3.73
CA ILE A 189 -16.06 3.35 4.79
C ILE A 189 -16.43 1.92 5.17
N GLN A 190 -15.51 0.99 4.94
CA GLN A 190 -15.67 -0.40 5.35
C GLN A 190 -15.17 -0.57 6.78
N THR A 191 -16.01 -1.13 7.64
CA THR A 191 -15.68 -1.40 9.05
C THR A 191 -15.45 -2.88 9.35
N ALA A 192 -15.71 -3.76 8.38
CA ALA A 192 -15.54 -5.20 8.49
C ALA A 192 -15.43 -5.85 7.10
N GLU A 193 -14.77 -7.00 7.03
CA GLU A 193 -14.65 -7.83 5.83
C GLU A 193 -15.04 -9.29 6.12
N LYS A 194 -15.40 -10.04 5.08
CA LYS A 194 -15.68 -11.47 5.20
C LYS A 194 -14.37 -12.25 5.35
N GLY A 195 -14.40 -13.31 6.15
CA GLY A 195 -13.33 -14.31 6.13
C GLY A 195 -13.33 -15.11 4.83
N ILE A 196 -12.18 -15.71 4.51
CA ILE A 196 -12.01 -16.58 3.35
C ILE A 196 -11.77 -18.01 3.82
N LEU A 197 -12.44 -18.99 3.20
CA LEU A 197 -12.21 -20.42 3.43
C LEU A 197 -11.97 -21.12 2.10
N TRP A 198 -10.71 -21.46 1.82
CA TRP A 198 -10.32 -22.20 0.64
C TRP A 198 -10.40 -23.71 0.89
N PHE A 199 -11.01 -24.46 -0.04
CA PHE A 199 -11.05 -25.92 0.00
C PHE A 199 -10.59 -26.51 -1.34
N LYS A 200 -9.85 -27.62 -1.26
CA LYS A 200 -9.43 -28.39 -2.43
C LYS A 200 -10.16 -29.72 -2.46
N VAL A 201 -11.06 -29.90 -3.42
CA VAL A 201 -11.76 -31.17 -3.63
C VAL A 201 -10.99 -32.01 -4.64
N LYS A 202 -10.68 -33.26 -4.28
CA LYS A 202 -10.08 -34.24 -5.18
C LYS A 202 -10.96 -35.48 -5.23
N ALA A 203 -11.55 -35.74 -6.39
CA ALA A 203 -12.31 -36.96 -6.64
C ALA A 203 -11.50 -37.93 -7.52
N LYS A 204 -11.71 -39.23 -7.35
CA LYS A 204 -11.21 -40.31 -8.21
C LYS A 204 -12.37 -41.24 -8.53
N GLY A 205 -12.50 -41.67 -9.78
CA GLY A 205 -13.52 -42.62 -10.23
C GLY A 205 -13.00 -43.49 -11.37
N ARG A 206 -13.69 -44.58 -11.68
CA ARG A 206 -13.47 -45.35 -12.92
C ARG A 206 -14.34 -44.73 -14.02
N PRO A 207 -13.80 -44.53 -15.24
CA PRO A 207 -14.65 -44.20 -16.38
C PRO A 207 -15.69 -45.31 -16.59
N GLY A 208 -16.92 -44.93 -16.89
CA GLY A 208 -17.99 -45.83 -17.30
C GLY A 208 -17.89 -46.21 -18.77
#